data_AF-A0A959Y2B1-F1
#
_entry.id   AF-A0A959Y2B1-F1
#
_cell.length_a   1.000
_cell.length_b   1.000
_cell.length_c   1.000
_cell.angle_alpha   90.00
_cell.angle_beta   90.00
_cell.angle_gamma   90.00
#
_symmetry.space_group_name_H-M   'P 1'
#
loop_
_entity.id
_entity.type
_entity.pdbx_description
1 polymer ?
#
loop_
_entity_poly.entity_id
_entity_poly.type
_entity_poly.pdbx_seq_one_letter_code
_entity_poly.pdbx_strand_id
1 'polypeptide(L)' 'MPYKERPVEKLYHTIGEVADHFGVNTSLLRYWEKEFRELRPKRTNKGDRLYTK' A
#
# COMPACT_ATOMS: atom_id res chain seq x y z
N MET A 1 -26.97 -15.79 18.60
CA MET A 1 -25.59 -16.18 18.19
C MET A 1 -24.74 -14.92 18.22
N PRO A 2 -23.64 -14.86 18.99
CA PRO A 2 -22.79 -13.68 18.99
C PRO A 2 -22.04 -13.64 17.65
N TYR A 3 -22.22 -12.57 16.89
CA TYR A 3 -21.44 -12.35 15.68
C TYR A 3 -19.97 -12.20 16.08
N LYS A 4 -19.12 -13.15 15.65
CA LYS A 4 -17.66 -13.00 15.77
C LYS A 4 -17.26 -11.73 15.01
N GLU A 5 -16.78 -10.74 15.74
CA GLU A 5 -16.18 -9.54 15.16
C GLU A 5 -15.00 -9.99 14.29
N ARG A 6 -15.14 -9.84 12.97
CA ARG A 6 -14.02 -10.04 12.05
C ARG A 6 -13.16 -8.79 12.15
N PRO A 7 -11.84 -8.90 12.41
CA PRO A 7 -10.99 -7.73 12.40
C PRO A 7 -11.09 -7.07 11.02
N VAL A 8 -11.32 -5.76 11.00
CA VAL A 8 -11.35 -4.98 9.78
C VAL A 8 -9.91 -4.92 9.24
N GLU A 9 -9.59 -5.78 8.29
CA GLU A 9 -8.30 -5.74 7.61
C GLU A 9 -8.28 -4.51 6.69
N LYS A 10 -7.29 -3.62 6.89
CA LYS A 10 -7.05 -2.50 5.97
C LYS A 10 -6.70 -3.07 4.60
N LEU A 11 -7.57 -2.82 3.60
CA LEU A 11 -7.38 -3.25 2.21
C LEU A 11 -6.34 -2.42 1.45
N TYR A 12 -6.08 -1.20 1.93
CA TYR A 12 -5.18 -0.26 1.27
C TYR A 12 -4.14 0.27 2.25
N HIS A 13 -2.91 0.33 1.78
CA HIS A 13 -1.76 0.88 2.48
C HIS A 13 -1.21 2.08 1.73
N THR A 14 -0.75 3.09 2.46
CA THR A 14 -0.04 4.24 1.86
C THR A 14 1.42 3.88 1.58
N ILE A 15 2.10 4.64 0.72
CA ILE A 15 3.54 4.44 0.48
C ILE A 15 4.38 4.55 1.76
N GLY A 16 3.95 5.36 2.72
CA GLY A 16 4.60 5.50 4.03
C GLY A 16 4.46 4.23 4.86
N GLU A 17 3.24 3.71 5.02
CA GLU A 17 3.01 2.45 5.74
C GLU A 17 3.78 1.29 5.09
N VAL A 18 3.83 1.23 3.76
CA VAL A 18 4.63 0.22 3.04
C VAL A 18 6.13 0.42 3.27
N ALA A 19 6.62 1.66 3.20
CA ALA A 19 8.02 1.98 3.49
C ALA A 19 8.41 1.55 4.90
N ASP A 20 7.57 1.81 5.89
CA ASP A 20 7.79 1.43 7.29
C ASP A 20 7.74 -0.09 7.48
N HIS A 21 6.80 -0.79 6.82
CA HIS A 21 6.70 -2.25 6.88
C HIS A 21 7.93 -2.95 6.29
N PHE A 22 8.50 -2.41 5.21
CA PHE A 22 9.68 -2.97 4.56
C PHE A 22 11.00 -2.36 5.08
N GLY A 23 10.95 -1.35 5.94
CA GLY A 23 12.14 -0.63 6.43
C GLY A 23 12.93 0.07 5.31
N VAL A 24 12.27 0.43 4.21
CA VAL A 24 12.89 1.04 3.03
C VAL A 24 12.46 2.49 2.87
N ASN A 25 13.23 3.28 2.14
CA ASN A 25 12.84 4.66 1.84
C ASN A 25 11.68 4.69 0.82
N THR A 26 10.72 5.60 1.01
CA THR A 26 9.63 5.87 0.05
C THR A 26 10.13 6.17 -1.36
N SER A 27 11.33 6.76 -1.52
CA SER A 27 11.94 7.01 -2.82
C SER A 27 12.32 5.71 -3.54
N LEU A 28 12.75 4.68 -2.81
CA LEU A 28 13.08 3.37 -3.37
C LEU A 28 11.81 2.67 -3.89
N LEU A 29 10.71 2.74 -3.15
CA LEU A 29 9.42 2.21 -3.60
C LEU A 29 8.92 2.90 -4.88
N ARG A 30 9.09 4.22 -4.99
CA ARG A 30 8.76 4.96 -6.24
C ARG A 30 9.65 4.55 -7.41
N TYR A 31 10.91 4.24 -7.15
CA TYR A 31 11.81 3.72 -8.17
C TYR A 31 11.38 2.32 -8.63
N TRP A 32 11.05 1.43 -7.70
CA TRP A 32 10.53 0.10 -8.00
C TRP A 32 9.23 0.13 -8.80
N GLU A 33 8.30 1.05 -8.53
CA GLU A 33 7.12 1.21 -9.39
C GLU A 33 7.44 1.54 -10.85
N LYS A 34 8.55 2.22 -11.10
CA LYS A 34 8.96 2.59 -12.46
C LYS A 34 9.61 1.41 -13.18
N GLU A 35 10.43 0.64 -12.46
CA GLU A 35 11.13 -0.54 -12.99
C GLU A 35 10.19 -1.75 -13.14
N PHE A 36 9.34 -2.00 -12.15
CA PHE A 36 8.43 -3.14 -12.11
C PHE A 36 7.03 -2.70 -12.54
N ARG A 37 6.68 -2.98 -13.80
CA ARG A 37 5.33 -2.74 -14.35
C ARG A 37 4.21 -3.54 -13.65
N GLU A 38 4.58 -4.54 -12.87
CA GLU A 38 3.69 -5.39 -12.08
C GLU A 38 3.23 -4.68 -10.79
N LEU A 39 4.05 -3.76 -10.26
CA LEU A 39 3.66 -2.86 -9.19
C LEU A 39 2.78 -1.74 -9.79
N ARG A 40 1.47 -1.97 -9.83
CA ARG A 40 0.47 -0.97 -10.26
C ARG A 40 -0.28 -0.41 -9.05
N PRO A 41 0.34 0.47 -8.23
CA PRO A 41 -0.38 1.09 -7.14
C PRO A 41 -1.57 1.87 -7.68
N LYS A 42 -2.71 1.77 -7.01
CA LYS A 42 -3.90 2.53 -7.36
C LYS A 42 -3.63 3.99 -7.02
N ARG A 43 -3.84 4.89 -7.97
CA ARG A 43 -3.78 6.33 -7.73
C ARG A 43 -5.15 6.83 -7.28
N THR A 44 -5.20 7.55 -6.17
CA THR A 44 -6.40 8.33 -5.80
C THR A 44 -6.47 9.61 -6.64
N ASN A 45 -7.64 10.23 -6.73
CA ASN A 45 -7.84 11.52 -7.40
C ASN A 45 -6.93 12.64 -6.85
N LYS A 46 -6.41 12.48 -5.63
CA LYS A 46 -5.43 13.41 -5.03
C LYS A 46 -3.97 13.17 -5.45
N GLY A 47 -3.69 12.07 -6.15
CA GLY A 47 -2.33 11.69 -6.58
C GLY A 47 -1.57 10.78 -5.62
N ASP A 48 -2.13 10.44 -4.46
CA ASP A 48 -1.51 9.47 -3.55
C ASP A 48 -1.57 8.05 -4.10
N ARG A 49 -0.60 7.24 -3.68
CA ARG A 49 -0.45 5.84 -4.08
C ARG A 49 -1.00 4.94 -2.99
N LEU A 50 -1.94 4.10 -3.38
CA LEU A 50 -2.55 3.08 -2.53
C LEU A 50 -2.06 1.72 -3.01
N TYR A 51 -1.39 1.02 -2.12
CA TYR A 51 -0.93 -0.36 -2.32
C TYR A 51 -1.96 -1.29 -1.69
N THR A 52 -2.20 -2.40 -2.35
CA THR A 52 -2.96 -3.51 -1.77
C THR A 52 -1.95 -4.54 -1.29
N LYS A 53 -2.35 -5.34 -0.31
CA LYS A 53 -1.63 -6.58 0.04
C LYS A 53 -1.62 -7.55 -1.15
#